data_AF-A0A9W9E0C4-F1
#
_entry.id   AF-A0A9W9E0C4-F1
#
_cell.length_a   1.000
_cell.length_b   1.000
_cell.length_c   1.000
_cell.angle_alpha   90.00
_cell.angle_beta   90.00
_cell.angle_gamma   90.00
#
_symmetry.space_group_name_H-M   'P 1'
#
loop_
_entity.id
_entity.type
_entity.pdbx_description
1 polymer ?
#
loop_
_entity_poly.entity_id
_entity_poly.type
_entity_poly.pdbx_seq_one_letter_code
_entity_poly.pdbx_strand_id
1 'polypeptide(L)' 'MMSNELTCINAQEEAEKEWRRQVLLLGSMSLVSKAKTSWYLGSNIRKVVEPYMFMGGVQNYEKAILQVANEGYVGFDLS' A
#
# COMPACT_ATOMS: atom_id res chain seq x y z
N MET A 1 -1.15 9.82 -18.71
CA MET A 1 0.17 10.48 -18.84
C MET A 1 0.35 11.03 -20.24
N MET A 2 0.82 10.23 -21.22
CA MET A 2 1.12 10.74 -22.58
C MET A 2 -0.07 11.36 -23.32
N SER A 3 -1.26 10.74 -23.27
CA SER A 3 -2.47 11.28 -23.91
C SER A 3 -2.94 12.61 -23.32
N ASN A 4 -2.49 12.93 -22.11
CA ASN A 4 -2.84 14.16 -21.38
C ASN A 4 -1.61 15.10 -21.30
N GLU A 5 -0.54 14.81 -22.03
CA GLU A 5 0.72 15.58 -22.04
C GLU A 5 1.38 15.76 -20.66
N LEU A 6 1.09 14.86 -19.71
CA LEU A 6 1.66 14.85 -18.36
C LEU A 6 2.99 14.10 -18.35
N THR A 7 3.93 14.60 -17.54
CA THR A 7 5.31 14.08 -17.47
C THR A 7 5.68 13.54 -16.09
N CYS A 8 4.92 13.88 -15.06
CA CYS A 8 5.16 13.48 -13.68
C CYS A 8 3.87 13.03 -12.99
N ILE A 9 3.97 11.97 -12.20
CA ILE A 9 2.92 11.52 -11.29
C ILE A 9 3.60 11.13 -9.98
N ASN A 10 3.20 11.76 -8.88
CA ASN A 10 3.72 11.48 -7.53
C ASN A 10 2.57 11.21 -6.58
N ALA A 11 2.75 10.25 -5.67
CA ALA A 11 1.78 10.03 -4.61
C ALA A 11 1.79 11.21 -3.64
N GLN A 12 0.61 11.66 -3.23
CA GLN A 12 0.48 12.62 -2.15
C GLN A 12 0.89 11.98 -0.82
N GLU A 13 1.61 12.72 0.01
CA GLU A 13 2.12 12.21 1.29
C GLU A 13 0.99 11.64 2.18
N GLU A 14 -0.16 12.30 2.23
CA GLU A 14 -1.30 11.85 3.02
C GLU A 14 -1.95 10.58 2.45
N ALA A 15 -1.97 10.43 1.11
CA ALA A 15 -2.46 9.21 0.47
C ALA A 15 -1.54 8.02 0.79
N GLU A 16 -0.22 8.23 0.81
CA GLU A 16 0.76 7.21 1.22
C GLU A 16 0.57 6.82 2.69
N LYS A 17 0.43 7.81 3.59
CA LYS A 17 0.19 7.56 5.03
C LYS A 17 -1.09 6.75 5.26
N GLU A 18 -2.17 7.09 4.55
CA GLU A 18 -3.43 6.36 4.67
C GLU A 18 -3.33 4.94 4.12
N TRP A 19 -2.68 4.75 2.96
CA TRP A 19 -2.41 3.42 2.42
C TRP A 19 -1.59 2.56 3.39
N ARG A 20 -0.55 3.15 3.98
CA ARG A 20 0.26 2.51 5.02
C ARG A 20 -0.59 2.10 6.22
N ARG A 21 -1.45 2.99 6.72
CA ARG A 21 -2.35 2.70 7.84
C ARG A 21 -3.21 1.48 7.56
N GLN A 22 -3.73 1.34 6.34
CA GLN A 22 -4.52 0.18 5.93
C GLN A 22 -3.70 -1.11 5.88
N VAL A 23 -2.50 -1.08 5.32
CA VAL A 23 -1.58 -2.24 5.29
C VAL A 23 -1.26 -2.72 6.71
N LEU A 24 -0.93 -1.79 7.61
CA LEU A 24 -0.65 -2.11 9.01
C LEU A 24 -1.88 -2.71 9.70
N LEU A 25 -3.06 -2.12 9.50
CA LEU A 25 -4.32 -2.61 10.07
C LEU A 25 -4.61 -4.05 9.62
N LEU A 26 -4.59 -4.30 8.31
CA LEU A 26 -4.86 -5.63 7.74
C LEU A 26 -3.86 -6.68 8.22
N GLY A 27 -2.56 -6.32 8.27
CA GLY A 27 -1.54 -7.22 8.77
C GLY A 27 -1.67 -7.51 10.26
N SER A 28 -2.09 -6.52 11.06
CA SER A 28 -2.29 -6.70 12.52
C SER A 28 -3.43 -7.65 12.86
N MET A 29 -4.44 -7.75 11.99
CA MET A 29 -5.59 -8.65 12.14
C MET A 29 -5.27 -10.10 11.79
N SER A 30 -4.11 -10.37 11.18
CA SER A 30 -3.69 -11.70 10.74
C SER A 30 -2.78 -12.40 11.77
N LEU A 31 -2.81 -13.74 11.78
CA LEU A 31 -1.86 -14.56 12.56
C LEU A 31 -0.41 -14.38 12.12
N VAL A 32 -0.17 -13.89 10.89
CA VAL A 32 1.18 -13.59 10.40
C VAL A 32 1.91 -12.65 11.37
N SER A 33 1.20 -11.69 11.98
CA SER A 33 1.73 -10.77 13.00
C SER A 33 2.34 -11.45 14.23
N LYS A 34 2.02 -12.73 14.47
CA LYS A 34 2.52 -13.52 15.61
C LYS A 34 3.73 -14.37 15.26
N ALA A 35 4.17 -14.39 13.99
CA ALA A 35 5.34 -15.15 13.58
C ALA A 35 6.62 -14.60 14.23
N LYS A 36 7.35 -15.46 14.93
CA LYS A 36 8.60 -15.09 15.62
C LYS A 36 9.68 -14.60 14.65
N THR A 37 9.78 -15.25 13.49
CA THR A 37 10.74 -14.93 12.44
C THR A 37 10.04 -14.98 11.09
N SER A 38 10.01 -13.86 10.38
CA SER A 38 9.38 -13.73 9.06
C SER A 38 10.02 -12.60 8.27
N TRP A 39 10.42 -12.89 7.03
CA TRP A 39 10.88 -11.86 6.10
C TRP A 39 9.76 -10.89 5.68
N TYR A 40 8.51 -11.35 5.69
CA TYR A 40 7.33 -10.52 5.39
C TYR A 40 7.01 -9.45 6.43
N LEU A 41 7.53 -9.62 7.64
CA LEU A 41 7.46 -8.63 8.71
C LEU A 41 8.80 -7.93 8.97
N GLY A 42 9.87 -8.41 8.33
CA GLY A 42 11.22 -7.96 8.62
C GLY A 42 11.80 -8.43 9.95
N SER A 43 11.15 -9.35 10.67
CA SER A 43 11.63 -9.86 11.97
C SER A 43 12.81 -10.83 11.87
N ASN A 44 13.25 -11.15 10.66
CA ASN A 44 14.44 -11.97 10.38
C ASN A 44 15.77 -11.21 10.58
N ILE A 45 15.75 -9.89 10.71
CA ILE A 45 16.91 -9.04 10.99
C ILE A 45 16.54 -7.97 12.03
N ARG A 46 17.53 -7.30 12.63
CA ARG A 46 17.30 -6.30 13.70
C ARG A 46 16.85 -4.95 13.12
N LYS A 47 15.56 -4.83 12.80
CA LYS A 47 14.90 -3.59 12.35
C LYS A 47 13.47 -3.49 12.88
N VAL A 48 12.74 -2.45 12.49
CA VAL A 48 11.30 -2.30 12.77
C VAL A 48 10.53 -3.49 12.17
N VAL A 49 9.71 -4.14 13.01
CA VAL A 49 8.90 -5.30 12.64
C VAL A 49 7.49 -4.85 12.31
N GLU A 50 7.11 -4.95 11.04
CA GLU A 50 5.80 -4.51 10.56
C GLU A 50 5.41 -5.20 9.25
N PRO A 51 4.11 -5.34 8.94
CA PRO A 51 3.66 -5.90 7.67
C PRO A 51 4.17 -5.10 6.46
N TYR A 52 4.81 -5.79 5.51
CA TYR A 52 5.25 -5.18 4.23
C TYR A 52 4.25 -5.36 3.09
N MET A 53 3.34 -6.32 3.21
CA MET A 53 2.40 -6.68 2.15
C MET A 53 0.97 -6.26 2.50
N PHE A 54 0.20 -5.91 1.47
CA PHE A 54 -1.25 -5.78 1.60
C PHE A 54 -1.88 -7.16 1.84
N MET A 55 -2.38 -7.40 3.06
CA MET A 55 -2.97 -8.69 3.46
C MET A 55 -4.50 -8.75 3.29
N GLY A 56 -5.08 -7.84 2.49
CA GLY A 56 -6.53 -7.78 2.23
C GLY A 56 -7.03 -8.69 1.12
N GLY A 57 -6.14 -9.45 0.46
CA GLY A 57 -6.46 -10.34 -0.66
C GLY A 57 -6.44 -9.65 -2.03
N VAL A 58 -6.15 -10.43 -3.09
CA VAL A 58 -5.97 -9.93 -4.46
C VAL A 58 -7.19 -9.17 -4.97
N GLN A 59 -8.40 -9.67 -4.70
CA GLN A 59 -9.63 -9.05 -5.19
C GLN A 59 -9.84 -7.64 -4.59
N ASN A 60 -9.51 -7.44 -3.32
CA ASN A 60 -9.63 -6.13 -2.69
C ASN A 60 -8.51 -5.18 -3.12
N TYR A 61 -7.31 -5.72 -3.35
CA TYR A 61 -6.20 -4.95 -3.89
C TYR A 61 -6.50 -4.43 -5.31
N GLU A 62 -7.02 -5.30 -6.18
CA GLU A 62 -7.44 -4.93 -7.53
C GLU A 62 -8.56 -3.89 -7.51
N LYS A 63 -9.58 -4.06 -6.65
CA LYS A 63 -10.64 -3.07 -6.47
C LYS A 63 -10.09 -1.69 -6.09
N ALA A 64 -9.15 -1.63 -5.15
CA ALA A 64 -8.54 -0.37 -4.73
C ALA A 64 -7.80 0.32 -5.88
N ILE A 65 -7.02 -0.44 -6.67
CA ILE A 65 -6.32 0.10 -7.86
C ILE A 65 -7.31 0.63 -8.88
N LEU A 66 -8.32 -0.18 -9.24
CA LEU A 66 -9.30 0.19 -10.26
C LEU A 66 -10.14 1.39 -9.83
N GLN A 67 -10.50 1.48 -8.55
CA GLN A 67 -11.20 2.63 -8.01
C GLN A 67 -10.38 3.91 -8.20
N VAL A 68 -9.12 3.93 -7.75
CA VAL A 68 -8.23 5.09 -7.91
C VAL A 68 -8.05 5.47 -9.37
N ALA A 69 -7.86 4.49 -10.26
CA ALA A 69 -7.72 4.74 -11.70
C ALA A 69 -8.99 5.35 -12.32
N ASN A 70 -10.17 4.83 -11.95
CA ASN A 70 -11.46 5.31 -12.45
C ASN A 70 -11.84 6.69 -11.91
N GLU A 71 -11.38 7.03 -10.72
CA GLU A 71 -11.57 8.35 -10.10
C GLU A 71 -10.53 9.39 -10.58
N GLY A 72 -9.71 9.05 -11.59
CA GLY A 72 -8.74 9.97 -12.17
C GLY A 72 -7.44 10.09 -11.38
N TYR A 73 -7.00 8.99 -10.76
CA TYR A 73 -5.80 8.89 -9.93
C TYR A 73 -5.84 9.76 -8.68
N VAL A 74 -6.96 9.72 -7.94
CA VAL A 74 -7.09 10.38 -6.63
C VAL A 74 -5.96 9.95 -5.68
N GLY A 75 -5.40 10.92 -4.95
CA GLY A 75 -4.24 10.71 -4.07
C GLY A 75 -2.89 10.84 -4.77
N PHE A 76 -2.88 11.26 -6.04
CA PHE A 76 -1.66 11.59 -6.78
C PHE A 76 -1.69 13.05 -7.26
N ASP A 77 -0.52 13.67 -7.30
CA ASP A 77 -0.27 14.93 -7.98
C ASP A 77 0.23 14.64 -9.40
N LEU A 78 -0.46 15.17 -10.40
CA LEU A 78 -0.17 14.97 -11.82
C LEU A 78 0.26 16.31 -12.43
N SER A 79 1.41 16.32 -13.10
CA SER A 79 1.94 17.50 -13.81
C SER A 79 2.69 17.16 -15.09
#